data_AF-A0A4Z0QWQ0-F1
#
_entry.id   AF-A0A4Z0QWQ0-F1
#
_cell.length_a   1.000
_cell.length_b   1.000
_cell.length_c   1.000
_cell.angle_alpha   90.00
_cell.angle_beta   90.00
_cell.angle_gamma   90.00
#
_symmetry.space_group_name_H-M   'P 1'
#
loop_
_entity.id
_entity.type
_entity.pdbx_description
1 polymer ?
#
loop_
_entity_poly.entity_id
_entity_poly.type
_entity_poly.pdbx_seq_one_letter_code
_entity_poly.pdbx_strand_id
1 'polypeptide(L)' 'MEELVELAKLGGISVQGRLNKRSKTYKELGKELEVSNEFDVANFLMINPKAIIRPLVTGNNKLILGFKADVYKEL' A
#
# COMPACT_ATOMS: atom_id res chain seq x y z
N MET A 1 -11.14 -5.64 -2.65
CA MET A 1 -11.01 -4.24 -3.09
C MET A 1 -11.28 -3.29 -1.94
N GLU A 2 -12.43 -3.43 -1.26
CA GLU A 2 -12.79 -2.66 -0.06
C GLU A 2 -11.66 -2.64 0.99
N GLU A 3 -11.10 -3.80 1.32
CA GLU A 3 -10.02 -3.89 2.32
C GLU A 3 -8.80 -3.00 2.00
N LEU A 4 -8.38 -2.89 0.73
CA LEU A 4 -7.22 -2.06 0.39
C LEU A 4 -7.48 -0.57 0.58
N VAL A 5 -8.71 -0.15 0.28
CA VAL A 5 -9.20 1.23 0.44
C VAL A 5 -9.40 1.54 1.92
N GLU A 6 -10.00 0.63 2.68
CA GLU A 6 -10.19 0.78 4.13
C GLU A 6 -8.87 0.89 4.89
N LEU A 7 -7.89 0.03 4.55
CA LEU A 7 -6.55 0.09 5.11
C LEU A 7 -5.85 1.43 4.76
N ALA A 8 -6.02 1.92 3.53
CA ALA A 8 -5.46 3.21 3.13
C ALA A 8 -6.05 4.35 3.97
N LYS A 9 -7.39 4.36 4.16
CA LYS A 9 -8.09 5.30 5.03
C LYS A 9 -7.61 5.23 6.49
N LEU A 10 -7.43 4.03 7.04
CA LEU A 10 -6.88 3.81 8.39
C LEU A 10 -5.47 4.38 8.57
N GLY A 11 -4.66 4.38 7.51
CA GLY A 11 -3.31 4.94 7.51
C GLY A 11 -3.24 6.44 7.20
N GLY A 12 -4.37 7.09 6.89
CA GLY A 12 -4.38 8.46 6.37
C GLY A 12 -3.63 8.62 5.04
N ILE A 13 -3.55 7.55 4.25
CA ILE A 13 -2.85 7.51 2.96
C ILE A 13 -3.81 7.18 1.83
N SER A 14 -3.45 7.55 0.60
CA SER A 14 -4.16 7.06 -0.59
C SER A 14 -3.71 5.63 -0.95
N VAL A 15 -4.51 4.93 -1.75
CA VAL A 15 -4.14 3.59 -2.26
C VAL A 15 -2.87 3.66 -3.13
N GLN A 16 -2.65 4.77 -3.85
CA GLN A 16 -1.40 5.06 -4.59
C GLN A 16 -0.19 5.07 -3.66
N GLY A 17 -0.34 5.58 -2.44
CA GLY A 17 0.70 5.60 -1.42
C GLY A 17 1.19 4.20 -0.98
N ARG A 18 0.47 3.14 -1.37
CA ARG A 18 0.82 1.75 -1.10
C ARG A 18 1.64 1.10 -2.22
N LEU A 19 1.82 1.76 -3.36
CA LEU A 19 2.63 1.27 -4.47
C LEU A 19 4.12 1.22 -4.07
N ASN A 20 4.69 0.02 -4.09
CA ASN A 20 6.11 -0.19 -3.89
C ASN A 20 6.88 0.11 -5.17
N LYS A 21 7.26 1.38 -5.35
CA LYS A 21 8.02 1.86 -6.51
C LYS A 21 9.37 1.16 -6.72
N ARG A 22 9.89 0.50 -5.68
CA ARG A 22 11.15 -0.27 -5.73
C ARG A 22 10.94 -1.70 -6.23
N SER A 23 9.73 -2.24 -6.15
CA SER A 23 9.43 -3.61 -6.58
C SER A 23 9.64 -3.78 -8.09
N LYS A 24 10.11 -4.97 -8.50
CA LYS A 24 10.24 -5.33 -9.91
C LYS A 24 8.88 -5.26 -10.62
N THR A 25 7.85 -5.80 -9.99
CA THR A 25 6.47 -5.82 -10.51
C THR A 25 5.95 -4.42 -10.81
N TYR A 26 6.18 -3.45 -9.92
CA TYR A 26 5.81 -2.05 -10.20
C TYR A 26 6.60 -1.48 -11.39
N LYS A 27 7.91 -1.69 -11.42
CA LYS A 27 8.78 -1.15 -12.48
C LYS A 27 8.44 -1.70 -13.86
N GLU A 28 7.94 -2.92 -13.94
CA GLU A 28 7.56 -3.59 -15.19
C GLU A 28 6.11 -3.32 -15.60
N LEU A 29 5.18 -3.27 -14.64
CA LEU A 29 3.73 -3.31 -14.94
C LEU A 29 2.93 -2.12 -14.39
N GLY A 30 3.51 -1.32 -13.49
CA GLY A 30 2.75 -0.37 -12.66
C GLY A 30 3.14 1.11 -12.79
N LYS A 31 4.09 1.46 -13.66
CA LYS A 31 4.61 2.85 -13.78
C LYS A 31 3.54 3.89 -14.10
N GLU A 32 2.57 3.54 -14.94
CA GLU A 32 1.47 4.44 -15.33
C GLU A 32 0.44 4.66 -14.21
N LEU A 33 0.49 3.87 -13.13
CA LEU A 33 -0.52 3.91 -12.08
C LEU A 33 -0.39 5.13 -11.16
N GLU A 34 0.70 5.89 -11.22
CA GLU A 34 0.86 7.11 -10.41
C GLU A 34 -0.18 8.18 -10.74
N VAL A 35 -0.64 8.22 -12.00
CA VAL A 35 -1.64 9.17 -12.49
C VAL A 35 -3.01 8.51 -12.71
N SER A 36 -3.14 7.22 -12.37
CA SER A 36 -4.39 6.47 -12.52
C SER A 36 -5.35 6.70 -11.35
N ASN A 37 -6.62 6.37 -11.57
CA ASN A 37 -7.64 6.45 -10.53
C ASN A 37 -7.39 5.39 -9.43
N GLU A 38 -8.00 5.60 -8.27
CA GLU A 38 -7.79 4.74 -7.09
C GLU A 38 -8.22 3.27 -7.33
N PHE A 39 -9.23 3.06 -8.17
CA PHE A 39 -9.78 1.75 -8.50
C PHE A 39 -8.79 0.89 -9.30
N ASP A 40 -8.15 1.48 -10.30
CA ASP A 40 -7.14 0.82 -11.13
C ASP A 40 -5.92 0.43 -10.31
N VAL A 41 -5.50 1.30 -9.39
CA VAL A 41 -4.42 1.01 -8.44
C VAL A 41 -4.80 -0.14 -7.52
N ALA A 42 -6.01 -0.11 -6.93
CA ALA A 42 -6.49 -1.17 -6.05
C ALA A 42 -6.55 -2.51 -6.77
N ASN A 43 -7.09 -2.56 -7.99
CA ASN A 43 -7.11 -3.75 -8.83
C ASN A 43 -5.71 -4.26 -9.13
N PHE A 44 -4.81 -3.38 -9.53
CA PHE A 44 -3.43 -3.74 -9.80
C PHE A 44 -2.77 -4.37 -8.57
N LEU A 45 -2.93 -3.77 -7.38
CA LEU A 45 -2.34 -4.28 -6.14
C LEU A 45 -2.97 -5.62 -5.70
N MET A 46 -4.26 -5.84 -5.96
CA MET A 46 -4.92 -7.13 -5.72
C MET A 46 -4.33 -8.24 -6.59
N ILE A 47 -4.11 -7.96 -7.87
CA ILE A 47 -3.54 -8.92 -8.83
C ILE A 47 -2.03 -9.10 -8.58
N ASN A 48 -1.35 -8.03 -8.17
CA ASN A 48 0.10 -7.95 -8.03
C ASN A 48 0.49 -7.58 -6.59
N PRO A 49 0.24 -8.44 -5.59
CA PRO A 49 0.42 -8.06 -4.20
C PRO A 49 1.88 -7.74 -3.86
N LYS A 50 2.87 -8.24 -4.63
CA LYS A 50 4.31 -7.91 -4.48
C LYS A 50 4.61 -6.44 -4.77
N ALA A 51 3.71 -5.75 -5.46
CA ALA A 51 3.80 -4.32 -5.71
C ALA A 51 3.22 -3.48 -4.56
N ILE A 52 2.75 -4.10 -3.46
CA ILE A 52 2.35 -3.40 -2.23
C ILE A 52 3.60 -3.15 -1.35
N ILE A 53 3.67 -2.00 -0.67
CA ILE A 53 4.65 -1.75 0.40
C ILE A 53 4.33 -2.64 1.60
N ARG A 54 5.31 -3.42 2.06
CA ARG A 54 5.18 -4.40 3.14
C ARG A 54 6.33 -4.25 4.15
N PRO A 55 6.17 -4.72 5.41
CA PRO A 55 4.95 -5.26 6.02
C PRO A 55 3.80 -4.24 6.11
N LEU A 56 2.58 -4.74 6.23
CA LEU A 56 1.38 -3.98 6.55
C LEU A 56 0.99 -4.37 7.97
N VAL A 57 1.03 -3.44 8.91
CA VAL A 57 0.65 -3.73 10.31
C VAL A 57 -0.47 -2.79 10.73
N THR A 58 -1.54 -3.38 11.23
CA THR A 58 -2.70 -2.67 11.77
C THR A 58 -2.75 -2.85 13.28
N GLY A 59 -2.80 -1.74 14.02
CA GLY A 59 -2.89 -1.75 15.49
C GLY A 59 -3.23 -0.35 16.00
N ASN A 60 -3.87 -0.25 17.16
CA ASN A 60 -4.27 1.04 17.77
C ASN A 60 -4.99 2.00 16.79
N ASN A 61 -5.85 1.43 15.93
CA ASN A 61 -6.60 2.14 14.89
C ASN A 61 -5.72 2.90 13.85
N LYS A 62 -4.50 2.41 13.62
CA LYS A 62 -3.53 2.95 12.66
C LYS A 62 -3.04 1.84 11.72
N LEU A 63 -2.72 2.21 10.48
CA LEU A 63 -1.95 1.38 9.56
C LEU A 63 -0.49 1.87 9.51
N ILE A 64 0.44 0.94 9.69
CA ILE A 64 1.88 1.17 9.52
C ILE A 64 2.34 0.47 8.25
N LEU A 65 2.94 1.27 7.36
CA LEU A 65 3.56 0.79 6.13
C LEU A 65 5.06 0.57 6.30
N GLY A 66 5.51 -0.61 5.91
CA GLY A 66 6.92 -0.99 6.03
C GLY A 66 7.32 -1.25 7.47
N PHE A 67 8.60 -1.57 7.65
CA PHE A 67 9.18 -1.76 8.97
C PHE A 67 9.81 -0.45 9.46
N LYS A 68 9.36 0.03 10.62
CA LYS A 68 9.86 1.22 11.31
C LYS A 68 10.05 0.87 12.79
N ALA A 69 11.30 0.61 13.19
CA ALA A 69 11.62 0.01 14.48
C ALA A 69 11.17 0.85 15.69
N ASP A 70 11.13 2.17 15.52
CA ASP A 70 10.57 3.15 16.45
C ASP A 70 9.07 2.95 16.65
N VAL A 71 8.31 2.84 15.55
CA VAL A 71 6.84 2.72 15.59
C VAL A 71 6.39 1.35 16.13
N TYR A 72 7.17 0.30 15.88
CA TYR A 72 6.83 -1.05 16.32
C TYR A 72 6.98 -1.28 17.83
N LYS A 73 7.71 -0.40 18.54
CA LYS A 73 7.82 -0.47 20.00
C LYS A 73 6.56 0.02 20.73
N GLU A 74 5.71 0.75 20.02
CA GLU A 74 4.49 1.40 20.54
C GLU A 74 3.20 0.69 20.07
N LEU A 75 3.34 -0.42 19.35
CA LEU A 75 2.25 -1.22 18.82
C LEU A 75 1.66 -2.15 19.88
#